data_AF-A0AAD6TZI8-F1
#
_entry.id   AF-A0AAD6TZI8-F1
#
_cell.length_a   1.000
_cell.length_b   1.000
_cell.length_c   1.000
_cell.angle_alpha   90.00
_cell.angle_beta   90.00
_cell.angle_gamma   90.00
#
_symmetry.space_group_name_H-M   'P 1'
#
loop_
_entity.id
_entity.type
_entity.pdbx_description
1 polymer ?
#
loop_
_entity_poly.entity_id
_entity_poly.type
_entity_poly.pdbx_seq_one_letter_code
_entity_poly.pdbx_strand_id
1 'polypeptide(L)'
;MENESITAALRGPLATDPEYERFFSRRGGAIDLYKEPLYASVERFHAPYDPTSASEEDPLLYYGAVDGDLPNVSSAATESLRDAVIRFQQPHRNFLWERLSDLINKIASYDASSIAWEQLKDPVTLDEYHGLPLGLLEEIAHAAVAVQQILDALHSFLGRKPSTAFTLDPNYSFLYMLEACRSRSELRFYFSSLQLRLVRANKHILSYLQSIRTLYTGEEPSEYLSSVDSTISEVREVFGKEPPTKELYRLMARKDY
;
A
#
# COMPACT_ATOMS: atom_id res chain seq x y z
N MET A 1 -4.35 -16.92 -40.79
CA MET A 1 -5.27 -16.11 -39.96
C MET A 1 -5.15 -16.65 -38.55
N GLU A 2 -4.14 -16.16 -37.84
CA GLU A 2 -3.87 -16.51 -36.45
C GLU A 2 -4.45 -15.41 -35.58
N ASN A 3 -5.38 -15.79 -34.69
CA ASN A 3 -5.91 -14.93 -33.65
C ASN A 3 -4.82 -14.76 -32.59
N GLU A 4 -3.94 -13.79 -32.78
CA GLU A 4 -3.17 -13.23 -31.66
C GLU A 4 -4.15 -12.55 -30.71
N SER A 5 -4.22 -13.11 -29.51
CA SER A 5 -5.16 -12.72 -28.47
C SER A 5 -4.97 -11.25 -28.09
N ILE A 6 -6.02 -10.46 -28.30
CA ILE A 6 -6.15 -9.04 -27.96
C ILE A 6 -5.83 -8.76 -26.48
N THR A 7 -5.83 -9.79 -25.63
CA THR A 7 -5.44 -9.69 -24.21
C THR A 7 -3.96 -9.37 -23.99
N ALA A 8 -3.07 -9.69 -24.94
CA ALA A 8 -1.63 -9.41 -24.81
C ALA A 8 -1.29 -7.93 -25.07
N ALA A 9 -2.11 -7.23 -25.86
CA ALA A 9 -1.87 -5.84 -26.25
C ALA A 9 -2.28 -4.79 -25.20
N LEU A 10 -2.99 -5.20 -24.13
CA LEU A 10 -3.44 -4.32 -23.04
C LEU A 10 -2.49 -4.27 -21.84
N ARG A 11 -1.40 -5.04 -21.85
CA ARG A 11 -0.28 -4.91 -20.89
C ARG A 11 0.85 -4.16 -21.57
N GLY A 12 0.68 -2.86 -21.79
CA GLY A 12 1.83 -2.04 -22.18
C GLY A 12 2.84 -2.01 -21.03
N PRO A 13 4.13 -2.24 -21.27
CA PRO A 13 5.17 -1.74 -20.40
C PRO A 13 5.84 -0.56 -21.10
N LEU A 14 5.45 0.65 -20.71
CA LEU A 14 6.43 1.72 -20.59
C LEU A 14 7.29 1.37 -19.37
N ALA A 15 8.41 0.69 -19.58
CA ALA A 15 9.63 0.75 -18.77
C ALA A 15 10.61 -0.31 -19.27
N THR A 16 11.82 0.13 -19.60
CA THR A 16 13.04 -0.69 -19.68
C THR A 16 13.10 -1.71 -18.54
N ASP A 17 13.58 -2.93 -18.84
CA ASP A 17 13.86 -3.97 -17.84
C ASP A 17 14.56 -3.32 -16.63
N PRO A 18 13.99 -3.37 -15.42
CA PRO A 18 14.50 -2.55 -14.32
C PRO A 18 15.88 -3.02 -13.87
N GLU A 19 16.72 -2.07 -13.50
CA GLU A 19 18.06 -2.29 -12.92
C GLU A 19 18.03 -3.09 -11.60
N TYR A 20 16.84 -3.31 -11.05
CA TYR A 20 16.63 -3.94 -9.75
C TYR A 20 16.42 -5.46 -9.86
N GLU A 21 16.98 -6.20 -8.91
CA GLU A 21 16.76 -7.63 -8.78
C GLU A 21 15.29 -7.94 -8.46
N ARG A 22 14.71 -8.94 -9.13
CA ARG A 22 13.36 -9.44 -8.78
C ARG A 22 13.35 -9.98 -7.36
N PHE A 23 12.21 -9.83 -6.68
CA PHE A 23 12.04 -10.45 -5.37
C PHE A 23 12.09 -11.97 -5.47
N PHE A 24 11.35 -12.53 -6.41
CA PHE A 24 11.17 -13.98 -6.56
C PHE A 24 11.92 -14.53 -7.77
N SER A 25 12.43 -15.75 -7.64
CA SER A 25 13.20 -16.43 -8.70
C SER A 25 12.49 -17.66 -9.28
N ARG A 26 11.38 -18.10 -8.68
CA ARG A 26 10.59 -19.25 -9.17
C ARG A 26 9.31 -18.72 -9.81
N ARG A 27 8.16 -19.34 -9.53
CA ARG A 27 6.86 -18.89 -10.09
C ARG A 27 6.50 -17.47 -9.69
N GLY A 28 6.96 -17.00 -8.52
CA GLY A 28 6.75 -15.62 -8.10
C GLY A 28 7.49 -14.64 -9.00
N GLY A 29 8.44 -15.10 -9.83
CA GLY A 29 9.10 -14.26 -10.83
C GLY A 29 8.14 -13.68 -11.87
N ALA A 30 6.92 -14.22 -12.00
CA ALA A 30 5.84 -13.63 -12.80
C ALA A 30 5.20 -12.39 -12.16
N ILE A 31 5.42 -12.16 -10.86
CA ILE A 31 4.96 -10.97 -10.15
C ILE A 31 5.91 -9.83 -10.48
N ASP A 32 5.35 -8.68 -10.84
CA ASP A 32 6.11 -7.46 -11.12
C ASP A 32 6.52 -6.80 -9.79
N LEU A 33 7.54 -7.35 -9.11
CA LEU A 33 8.01 -6.86 -7.82
C LEU A 33 9.53 -7.01 -7.69
N TYR A 34 10.20 -5.92 -7.34
CA TYR A 34 11.65 -5.80 -7.36
C TYR A 34 12.19 -5.26 -6.04
N LYS A 35 13.45 -5.60 -5.72
CA LYS A 35 14.21 -5.07 -4.58
C LYS A 35 14.67 -3.64 -4.85
N GLU A 36 13.71 -2.75 -5.06
CA GLU A 36 13.92 -1.35 -5.41
C GLU A 36 13.64 -0.43 -4.19
N PRO A 37 14.16 0.81 -4.18
CA PRO A 37 13.86 1.79 -3.14
C PRO A 37 12.41 2.29 -3.22
N LEU A 38 11.94 2.95 -2.16
CA LEU A 38 10.56 3.44 -2.04
C LEU A 38 10.15 4.33 -3.23
N TYR A 39 10.96 5.32 -3.61
CA TYR A 39 10.65 6.24 -4.70
C TYR A 39 10.41 5.51 -6.03
N ALA A 40 11.26 4.52 -6.36
CA ALA A 40 11.18 3.78 -7.62
C ALA A 40 9.89 2.94 -7.68
N SER A 41 9.51 2.33 -6.55
CA SER A 41 8.23 1.64 -6.48
C SER A 41 7.02 2.57 -6.52
N VAL A 42 7.11 3.78 -5.96
CA VAL A 42 6.01 4.76 -6.07
C VAL A 42 5.82 5.16 -7.54
N GLU A 43 6.90 5.48 -8.24
CA GLU A 43 6.88 5.78 -9.67
C GLU A 43 6.31 4.63 -10.51
N ARG A 44 6.64 3.38 -10.15
CA ARG A 44 6.16 2.17 -10.83
C ARG A 44 4.67 1.91 -10.58
N PHE A 45 4.22 2.01 -9.33
CA PHE A 45 2.93 1.47 -8.90
C PHE A 45 1.87 2.50 -8.55
N HIS A 46 2.16 3.80 -8.56
CA HIS A 46 1.20 4.85 -8.22
C HIS A 46 1.21 5.96 -9.26
N ALA A 47 0.12 6.70 -9.40
CA ALA A 47 0.12 7.88 -10.27
C ALA A 47 1.22 8.85 -9.81
N PRO A 48 2.05 9.40 -10.73
CA PRO A 48 3.09 10.34 -10.32
C PRO A 48 2.41 11.59 -9.78
N TYR A 49 2.90 12.09 -8.64
CA TYR A 49 2.47 13.38 -8.12
C TYR A 49 3.08 14.50 -8.97
N ASP A 50 2.24 15.37 -9.52
CA ASP A 50 2.68 16.56 -10.24
C ASP A 50 2.38 17.83 -9.42
N PRO A 51 3.40 18.48 -8.82
CA PRO A 51 3.20 19.69 -8.03
C PRO A 51 2.73 20.89 -8.87
N THR A 52 2.81 20.81 -10.20
CA THR A 52 2.33 21.86 -11.12
C THR A 52 0.89 21.65 -11.57
N SER A 53 0.32 20.48 -11.28
CA SER A 53 -1.05 20.15 -11.62
C SER A 53 -2.02 20.86 -10.68
N ALA A 54 -2.82 21.78 -11.23
CA ALA A 54 -3.80 22.54 -10.46
C ALA A 54 -4.95 21.68 -9.89
N SER A 55 -5.09 20.43 -10.33
CA SER A 55 -6.12 19.49 -9.87
C SER A 55 -5.63 18.49 -8.82
N GLU A 56 -4.31 18.39 -8.61
CA GLU A 56 -3.74 17.47 -7.62
C GLU A 56 -3.42 18.23 -6.33
N GLU A 57 -3.96 17.74 -5.22
CA GLU A 57 -3.64 18.25 -3.89
C GLU A 57 -2.35 17.58 -3.40
N ASP A 58 -1.42 18.34 -2.80
CA ASP A 58 -0.19 17.77 -2.25
C ASP A 58 -0.54 16.73 -1.17
N PRO A 59 -0.09 15.46 -1.30
CA PRO A 59 -0.30 14.44 -0.28
C PRO A 59 0.18 14.84 1.12
N LEU A 60 1.11 15.79 1.21
CA LEU A 60 1.64 16.31 2.47
C LEU A 60 0.92 17.55 3.01
N LEU A 61 -0.07 18.09 2.31
CA LEU A 61 -0.80 19.28 2.79
C LEU A 61 -1.40 19.04 4.19
N TYR A 62 -2.01 17.87 4.38
CA TYR A 62 -2.58 17.44 5.68
C TYR A 62 -1.54 17.29 6.80
N TYR A 63 -0.25 17.20 6.44
CA TYR A 63 0.87 17.07 7.36
C TYR A 63 1.60 18.41 7.58
N GLY A 64 1.06 19.52 7.07
CA GLY A 64 1.62 20.86 7.26
C GLY A 64 2.66 21.28 6.21
N ALA A 65 2.66 20.65 5.03
CA ALA A 65 3.49 21.13 3.92
C ALA A 65 3.02 22.50 3.45
N VAL A 66 3.98 23.38 3.15
CA VAL A 66 3.76 24.72 2.60
C VAL A 66 4.61 24.83 1.34
N ASP A 67 3.99 25.23 0.23
CA ASP A 67 4.65 25.33 -1.08
C ASP A 67 5.38 24.04 -1.51
N GLY A 68 4.84 22.88 -1.12
CA GLY A 68 5.41 21.58 -1.46
C GLY A 68 6.46 21.05 -0.49
N ASP A 69 6.79 21.77 0.59
CA ASP A 69 7.82 21.35 1.53
C ASP A 69 7.37 21.40 3.00
N LEU A 70 7.88 20.47 3.82
CA LEU A 70 7.70 20.55 5.27
C LEU A 70 8.68 21.55 5.88
N PRO A 71 8.24 22.38 6.84
CA PRO A 71 9.07 23.42 7.41
C PRO A 71 10.24 22.83 8.21
N ASN A 72 11.44 23.37 8.01
CA ASN A 72 12.69 22.92 8.66
C ASN A 72 13.11 21.48 8.35
N VAL A 73 12.61 20.91 7.25
CA VAL A 73 12.99 19.58 6.75
C VAL A 73 13.69 19.74 5.39
N SER A 74 14.62 18.85 5.05
CA SER A 74 15.23 18.86 3.73
C SER A 74 14.23 18.37 2.68
N SER A 75 14.28 18.91 1.45
CA SER A 75 13.38 18.49 0.37
C SER A 75 13.44 16.97 0.10
N ALA A 76 14.62 16.35 0.20
CA ALA A 76 14.75 14.90 0.06
C ALA A 76 14.00 14.11 1.16
N ALA A 77 13.97 14.61 2.40
CA ALA A 77 13.21 13.98 3.48
C ALA A 77 11.71 14.25 3.33
N THR A 78 11.31 15.44 2.85
CA THR A 78 9.93 15.74 2.44
C THR A 78 9.47 14.76 1.36
N GLU A 79 10.23 14.61 0.28
CA GLU A 79 9.93 13.69 -0.84
C GLU A 79 9.80 12.24 -0.35
N SER A 80 10.74 11.77 0.47
CA SER A 80 10.65 10.41 1.02
C SER A 80 9.41 10.19 1.89
N LEU A 81 8.95 11.21 2.62
CA LEU A 81 7.69 11.13 3.36
C LEU A 81 6.49 11.15 2.42
N ARG A 82 6.52 12.00 1.38
CA ARG A 82 5.47 12.05 0.36
C ARG A 82 5.28 10.69 -0.31
N ASP A 83 6.37 10.05 -0.70
CA ASP A 83 6.33 8.70 -1.28
C ASP A 83 5.73 7.68 -0.32
N ALA A 84 6.04 7.77 0.97
CA ALA A 84 5.47 6.89 1.99
C ALA A 84 3.95 7.11 2.14
N VAL A 85 3.50 8.38 2.11
CA VAL A 85 2.08 8.74 2.18
C VAL A 85 1.35 8.29 0.91
N ILE A 86 1.90 8.57 -0.28
CA ILE A 86 1.35 8.13 -1.57
C ILE A 86 1.16 6.61 -1.55
N ARG A 87 2.22 5.87 -1.23
CA ARG A 87 2.15 4.40 -1.24
C ARG A 87 1.13 3.83 -0.27
N PHE A 88 0.95 4.49 0.87
CA PHE A 88 0.02 4.05 1.91
C PHE A 88 -1.44 4.38 1.58
N GLN A 89 -1.70 5.57 1.05
CA GLN A 89 -3.04 6.14 0.94
C GLN A 89 -3.62 6.14 -0.48
N GLN A 90 -2.79 6.07 -1.52
CA GLN A 90 -3.25 6.12 -2.91
C GLN A 90 -3.47 4.72 -3.51
N PRO A 91 -4.33 4.63 -4.53
CA PRO A 91 -4.57 3.38 -5.25
C PRO A 91 -3.30 2.85 -5.92
N HIS A 92 -3.18 1.53 -5.92
CA HIS A 92 -2.16 0.82 -6.68
C HIS A 92 -2.58 0.70 -8.16
N ARG A 93 -1.68 0.99 -9.10
CA ARG A 93 -1.95 0.96 -10.56
C ARG A 93 -2.49 -0.38 -11.06
N ASN A 94 -2.06 -1.49 -10.45
CA ASN A 94 -2.56 -2.83 -10.78
C ASN A 94 -3.85 -3.22 -10.03
N PHE A 95 -4.52 -2.26 -9.39
CA PHE A 95 -5.77 -2.45 -8.62
C PHE A 95 -5.66 -3.50 -7.50
N LEU A 96 -4.46 -3.70 -6.94
CA LEU A 96 -4.25 -4.55 -5.77
C LEU A 96 -4.90 -3.95 -4.52
N TRP A 97 -4.94 -2.62 -4.44
CA TRP A 97 -5.64 -1.88 -3.39
C TRP A 97 -6.03 -0.47 -3.86
N GLU A 98 -7.10 0.06 -3.27
CA GLU A 98 -7.39 1.50 -3.23
C GLU A 98 -6.58 2.17 -2.12
N ARG A 99 -6.46 1.50 -0.97
CA ARG A 99 -5.62 1.89 0.17
C ARG A 99 -4.93 0.68 0.76
N LEU A 100 -3.67 0.83 1.15
CA LEU A 100 -2.89 -0.30 1.63
C LEU A 100 -3.48 -0.93 2.91
N SER A 101 -4.08 -0.10 3.78
CA SER A 101 -4.80 -0.57 4.98
C SER A 101 -5.90 -1.57 4.66
N ASP A 102 -6.64 -1.37 3.57
CA ASP A 102 -7.76 -2.25 3.19
C ASP A 102 -7.25 -3.61 2.74
N LEU A 103 -6.15 -3.65 1.97
CA LEU A 103 -5.50 -4.89 1.59
C LEU A 103 -4.91 -5.61 2.82
N ILE A 104 -4.33 -4.89 3.78
CA ILE A 104 -3.86 -5.49 5.03
C ILE A 104 -5.02 -6.16 5.79
N ASN A 105 -6.17 -5.48 5.89
CA ASN A 105 -7.36 -6.03 6.55
C ASN A 105 -7.91 -7.25 5.80
N LYS A 106 -7.94 -7.20 4.46
CA LYS A 106 -8.30 -8.34 3.61
C LYS A 106 -7.37 -9.53 3.87
N ILE A 107 -6.05 -9.30 3.85
CA ILE A 107 -5.04 -10.34 4.11
C ILE A 107 -5.23 -10.94 5.50
N ALA A 108 -5.47 -10.11 6.51
CA ALA A 108 -5.69 -10.55 7.89
C ALA A 108 -6.98 -11.38 8.06
N SER A 109 -7.96 -11.22 7.17
CA SER A 109 -9.22 -11.97 7.21
C SER A 109 -9.14 -13.38 6.62
N TYR A 110 -8.09 -13.69 5.85
CA TYR A 110 -7.92 -15.02 5.28
C TYR A 110 -7.69 -16.06 6.39
N ASP A 111 -8.48 -17.13 6.38
CA ASP A 111 -8.22 -18.28 7.24
C ASP A 111 -7.06 -19.12 6.68
N ALA A 112 -5.93 -19.11 7.38
CA ALA A 112 -4.74 -19.89 7.05
C ALA A 112 -5.02 -21.41 6.93
N SER A 113 -6.06 -21.90 7.61
CA SER A 113 -6.44 -23.32 7.57
C SER A 113 -7.08 -23.70 6.24
N SER A 114 -7.82 -22.77 5.61
CA SER A 114 -8.58 -22.97 4.39
C SER A 114 -7.81 -22.64 3.10
N ILE A 115 -6.59 -22.14 3.21
CA ILE A 115 -5.75 -21.86 2.02
C ILE A 115 -5.42 -23.16 1.29
N ALA A 116 -5.74 -23.18 0.00
CA ALA A 116 -5.36 -24.25 -0.91
C ALA A 116 -3.89 -24.07 -1.34
N TRP A 117 -2.96 -24.67 -0.58
CA TRP A 117 -1.53 -24.63 -0.89
C TRP A 117 -1.24 -25.36 -2.21
N GLU A 118 -0.63 -24.65 -3.15
CA GLU A 118 -0.21 -25.23 -4.42
C GLU A 118 1.00 -26.13 -4.21
N GLN A 119 1.00 -27.30 -4.85
CA GLN A 119 2.19 -28.15 -4.91
C GLN A 119 3.01 -27.78 -6.14
N LEU A 120 4.30 -27.61 -5.91
CA LEU A 120 5.27 -27.18 -6.91
C LEU A 120 6.33 -28.27 -7.00
N LYS A 121 6.84 -28.51 -8.20
CA LYS A 121 7.96 -29.42 -8.41
C LYS A 121 9.09 -28.67 -9.08
N ASP A 122 10.27 -28.74 -8.48
CA ASP A 122 11.46 -28.16 -9.09
C ASP A 122 11.84 -28.99 -10.33
N PRO A 123 11.98 -28.37 -11.51
CA PRO A 123 12.21 -29.11 -12.76
C PRO A 123 13.60 -29.74 -12.83
N VAL A 124 14.56 -29.26 -12.04
CA VAL A 124 15.95 -29.72 -12.06
C VAL A 124 16.19 -30.75 -10.98
N THR A 125 15.81 -30.44 -9.74
CA THR A 125 16.07 -31.30 -8.58
C THR A 125 14.97 -32.33 -8.32
N LEU A 126 13.80 -32.16 -8.95
CA LEU A 126 12.57 -32.95 -8.71
C LEU A 126 12.02 -32.85 -7.29
N ASP A 127 12.58 -31.96 -6.47
CA ASP A 127 12.09 -31.68 -5.12
C ASP A 127 10.67 -31.13 -5.17
N GLU A 128 9.85 -31.56 -4.21
CA GLU A 128 8.50 -31.08 -4.03
C GLU A 128 8.47 -29.94 -3.01
N TYR A 129 7.79 -28.85 -3.39
CA TYR A 129 7.56 -27.69 -2.55
C TYR A 129 6.07 -27.40 -2.51
N HIS A 130 5.68 -26.57 -1.55
CA HIS A 130 4.36 -26.00 -1.42
C HIS A 130 4.47 -24.47 -1.43
N GLY A 131 3.41 -23.78 -1.84
CA GLY A 131 3.38 -22.32 -1.75
C GLY A 131 1.97 -21.74 -1.91
N LEU A 132 1.84 -20.43 -1.74
CA LEU A 132 0.57 -19.70 -1.90
C LEU A 132 0.13 -19.62 -3.36
N PRO A 133 -1.15 -19.77 -3.74
CA PRO A 133 -1.60 -19.46 -5.10
C PRO A 133 -1.07 -18.12 -5.62
N LEU A 134 -0.71 -18.05 -6.91
CA LEU A 134 0.06 -16.91 -7.45
C LEU A 134 -0.58 -15.54 -7.15
N GLY A 135 -1.90 -15.40 -7.33
CA GLY A 135 -2.60 -14.13 -7.04
C GLY A 135 -2.59 -13.76 -5.55
N LEU A 136 -2.66 -14.75 -4.65
CA LEU A 136 -2.55 -14.51 -3.21
C LEU A 136 -1.10 -14.15 -2.82
N LEU A 137 -0.12 -14.81 -3.45
CA LEU A 137 1.30 -14.46 -3.28
C LEU A 137 1.56 -13.02 -3.74
N GLU A 138 1.01 -12.59 -4.87
CA GLU A 138 1.10 -11.22 -5.39
C GLU A 138 0.55 -10.20 -4.38
N GLU A 139 -0.68 -10.39 -3.91
CA GLU A 139 -1.31 -9.51 -2.91
C GLU A 139 -0.43 -9.34 -1.66
N ILE A 140 0.04 -10.46 -1.10
CA ILE A 140 0.83 -10.46 0.13
C ILE A 140 2.22 -9.90 -0.09
N ALA A 141 2.85 -10.19 -1.24
CA ALA A 141 4.18 -9.71 -1.55
C ALA A 141 4.21 -8.20 -1.72
N HIS A 142 3.29 -7.64 -2.51
CA HIS A 142 3.20 -6.18 -2.66
C HIS A 142 2.89 -5.51 -1.33
N ALA A 143 1.96 -6.06 -0.53
CA ALA A 143 1.64 -5.50 0.78
C ALA A 143 2.84 -5.53 1.73
N ALA A 144 3.55 -6.66 1.80
CA ALA A 144 4.69 -6.81 2.70
C ALA A 144 5.86 -5.88 2.33
N VAL A 145 6.19 -5.78 1.04
CA VAL A 145 7.25 -4.90 0.55
C VAL A 145 6.87 -3.42 0.75
N ALA A 146 5.64 -3.04 0.40
CA ALA A 146 5.15 -1.68 0.60
C ALA A 146 5.20 -1.26 2.07
N VAL A 147 4.68 -2.09 2.97
CA VAL A 147 4.69 -1.83 4.41
C VAL A 147 6.12 -1.68 4.95
N GLN A 148 7.04 -2.56 4.54
CA GLN A 148 8.44 -2.47 4.99
C GLN A 148 9.10 -1.17 4.53
N GLN A 149 8.96 -0.80 3.25
CA GLN A 149 9.52 0.44 2.70
C GLN A 149 8.92 1.69 3.37
N ILE A 150 7.61 1.69 3.65
CA ILE A 150 6.94 2.79 4.38
C ILE A 150 7.49 2.90 5.80
N LEU A 151 7.61 1.78 6.52
CA LEU A 151 8.15 1.78 7.88
C LEU A 151 9.58 2.32 7.92
N ASP A 152 10.42 1.91 6.96
CA ASP A 152 11.81 2.36 6.87
C ASP A 152 11.90 3.87 6.58
N ALA A 153 11.05 4.39 5.68
CA ALA A 153 10.98 5.81 5.38
C ALA A 153 10.49 6.64 6.58
N LEU A 154 9.41 6.23 7.23
CA LEU A 154 8.86 6.93 8.41
C LEU A 154 9.85 6.90 9.59
N HIS A 155 10.52 5.78 9.79
CA HIS A 155 11.51 5.63 10.86
C HIS A 155 12.74 6.52 10.63
N SER A 156 13.20 6.58 9.38
CA SER A 156 14.29 7.46 8.96
C SER A 156 13.91 8.93 9.12
N PHE A 157 12.70 9.30 8.69
CA PHE A 157 12.17 10.66 8.80
C PHE A 157 12.06 11.13 10.26
N LEU A 158 11.58 10.26 11.16
CA LEU A 158 11.47 10.56 12.59
C LEU A 158 12.81 10.52 13.35
N GLY A 159 13.93 10.28 12.67
CA GLY A 159 15.27 10.25 13.29
C GLY A 159 15.43 9.14 14.33
N ARG A 160 14.66 8.06 14.25
CA ARG A 160 14.66 6.99 15.27
C ARG A 160 15.84 6.04 15.05
N LYS A 161 16.33 5.43 16.14
CA LYS A 161 17.45 4.48 16.06
C LYS A 161 17.02 3.18 15.38
N PRO A 162 17.82 2.60 14.45
CA PRO A 162 17.45 1.36 13.74
C PRO A 162 17.11 0.19 14.67
N SER A 163 17.76 0.09 15.83
CA SER A 163 17.49 -0.95 16.83
C SER A 163 16.09 -0.91 17.46
N THR A 164 15.37 0.19 17.28
CA THR A 164 14.00 0.39 17.78
C THR A 164 12.96 0.32 16.66
N ALA A 165 13.39 0.16 15.41
CA ALA A 165 12.50 0.08 14.26
C ALA A 165 11.68 -1.20 14.34
N PHE A 166 10.37 -1.08 14.12
CA PHE A 166 9.56 -2.25 13.85
C PHE A 166 9.89 -2.73 12.43
N THR A 167 10.42 -3.94 12.30
CA THR A 167 10.63 -4.60 11.00
C THR A 167 9.47 -5.55 10.74
N LEU A 168 8.86 -5.49 9.55
CA LEU A 168 7.77 -6.39 9.19
C LEU A 168 8.27 -7.81 8.97
N ASP A 169 9.25 -7.99 8.10
CA ASP A 169 9.81 -9.30 7.75
C ASP A 169 11.31 -9.14 7.50
N PRO A 170 12.16 -9.42 8.51
CA PRO A 170 13.60 -9.28 8.37
C PRO A 170 14.13 -10.08 7.18
N ASN A 171 14.81 -9.40 6.27
CA ASN A 171 15.32 -9.97 5.01
C ASN A 171 14.26 -10.70 4.16
N TYR A 172 12.98 -10.35 4.33
CA TYR A 172 11.86 -10.96 3.60
C TYR A 172 11.78 -12.49 3.75
N SER A 173 12.25 -13.01 4.88
CA SER A 173 12.37 -14.44 5.16
C SER A 173 11.02 -15.16 5.10
N PHE A 174 9.96 -14.56 5.65
CA PHE A 174 8.62 -15.15 5.61
C PHE A 174 8.07 -15.10 4.20
N LEU A 175 8.26 -13.98 3.50
CA LEU A 175 7.79 -13.81 2.14
C LEU A 175 8.41 -14.83 1.18
N TYR A 176 9.72 -15.09 1.29
CA TYR A 176 10.38 -16.13 0.49
C TYR A 176 9.87 -17.53 0.80
N MET A 177 9.60 -17.83 2.07
CA MET A 177 9.03 -19.12 2.44
C MET A 177 7.63 -19.32 1.86
N LEU A 178 6.83 -18.25 1.69
CA LEU A 178 5.50 -18.32 1.09
C LEU A 178 5.51 -18.62 -0.42
N GLU A 179 6.60 -18.29 -1.11
CA GLU A 179 6.77 -18.66 -2.53
C GLU A 179 6.92 -20.18 -2.67
N ALA A 180 7.84 -20.77 -1.90
CA ALA A 180 8.17 -22.19 -1.92
C ALA A 180 8.77 -22.67 -0.59
N CYS A 181 8.09 -23.61 0.07
CA CYS A 181 8.54 -24.25 1.30
C CYS A 181 8.17 -25.74 1.28
N ARG A 182 9.02 -26.59 1.87
CA ARG A 182 8.82 -28.06 1.87
C ARG A 182 7.70 -28.51 2.82
N SER A 183 7.36 -27.70 3.82
CA SER A 183 6.40 -28.06 4.87
C SER A 183 5.16 -27.17 4.83
N ARG A 184 3.98 -27.78 4.65
CA ARG A 184 2.69 -27.05 4.71
C ARG A 184 2.43 -26.44 6.09
N SER A 185 2.89 -27.10 7.16
CA SER A 185 2.75 -26.59 8.52
C SER A 185 3.61 -25.35 8.74
N GLU A 186 4.83 -25.33 8.19
CA GLU A 186 5.69 -24.14 8.23
C GLU A 186 5.11 -23.00 7.38
N LEU A 187 4.58 -23.28 6.18
CA LEU A 187 3.88 -22.28 5.37
C LEU A 187 2.75 -21.61 6.13
N ARG A 188 1.90 -22.40 6.80
CA ARG A 188 0.82 -21.87 7.64
C ARG A 188 1.36 -20.98 8.74
N PHE A 189 2.46 -21.37 9.38
CA PHE A 189 3.11 -20.57 10.41
C PHE A 189 3.66 -19.25 9.86
N TYR A 190 4.38 -19.27 8.73
CA TYR A 190 4.92 -18.07 8.09
C TYR A 190 3.81 -17.14 7.64
N PHE A 191 2.75 -17.68 7.03
CA PHE A 191 1.60 -16.90 6.60
C PHE A 191 0.89 -16.23 7.77
N SER A 192 0.55 -17.00 8.82
CA SER A 192 -0.12 -16.47 10.01
C SER A 192 0.73 -15.43 10.75
N SER A 193 2.06 -15.65 10.79
CA SER A 193 3.01 -14.71 11.37
C SER A 193 3.03 -13.40 10.59
N LEU A 194 3.05 -13.47 9.26
CA LEU A 194 3.04 -12.29 8.41
C LEU A 194 1.71 -11.52 8.51
N GLN A 195 0.56 -12.21 8.56
CA GLN A 195 -0.75 -11.59 8.81
C GLN A 195 -0.75 -10.77 10.10
N LEU A 196 -0.32 -11.37 11.22
CA LEU A 196 -0.27 -10.68 12.51
C LEU A 196 0.66 -9.45 12.47
N ARG A 197 1.81 -9.58 11.80
CA ARG A 197 2.81 -8.52 11.70
C ARG A 197 2.33 -7.38 10.79
N LEU A 198 1.63 -7.67 9.70
CA LEU A 198 1.00 -6.67 8.83
C LEU A 198 -0.02 -5.83 9.60
N VAL A 199 -0.89 -6.46 10.39
CA VAL A 199 -1.88 -5.74 11.22
C VAL A 199 -1.19 -4.82 12.23
N ARG A 200 -0.10 -5.28 12.87
CA ARG A 200 0.68 -4.46 13.79
C ARG A 200 1.39 -3.33 13.07
N ALA A 201 1.99 -3.61 11.92
CA ALA A 201 2.65 -2.61 11.08
C ALA A 201 1.69 -1.50 10.67
N ASN A 202 0.45 -1.85 10.30
CA ASN A 202 -0.56 -0.85 9.95
C ASN A 202 -0.81 0.13 11.10
N LYS A 203 -0.94 -0.38 12.33
CA LYS A 203 -1.08 0.46 13.54
C LYS A 203 0.15 1.35 13.76
N HIS A 204 1.36 0.82 13.54
CA HIS A 204 2.59 1.60 13.64
C HIS A 204 2.64 2.73 12.61
N ILE A 205 2.34 2.44 11.34
CA ILE A 205 2.31 3.43 10.25
C ILE A 205 1.34 4.56 10.59
N LEU A 206 0.10 4.22 10.94
CA LEU A 206 -0.91 5.22 11.33
C LEU A 206 -0.46 6.05 12.52
N SER A 207 0.13 5.42 13.54
CA SER A 207 0.66 6.13 14.71
C SER A 207 1.82 7.07 14.36
N TYR A 208 2.70 6.67 13.44
CA TYR A 208 3.82 7.50 13.00
C TYR A 208 3.35 8.68 12.15
N LEU A 209 2.46 8.45 11.20
CA LEU A 209 1.84 9.51 10.41
C LEU A 209 1.11 10.53 11.30
N GLN A 210 0.39 10.06 12.32
CA GLN A 210 -0.24 10.93 13.31
C GLN A 210 0.78 11.75 14.11
N SER A 211 1.88 11.11 14.51
CA SER A 211 2.96 11.80 15.24
C SER A 211 3.59 12.90 14.40
N ILE A 212 3.81 12.63 13.10
CA ILE A 212 4.32 13.62 12.13
C ILE A 212 3.33 14.78 12.00
N ARG A 213 2.05 14.50 11.77
CA ARG A 213 1.02 15.54 11.70
C ARG A 213 1.04 16.43 12.94
N THR A 214 0.96 15.83 14.12
CA THR A 214 0.96 16.56 15.40
C THR A 214 2.20 17.43 15.56
N LEU A 215 3.37 16.95 15.10
CA LEU A 215 4.63 17.69 15.16
C LEU A 215 4.63 18.95 14.29
N TYR A 216 4.02 18.91 13.10
CA TYR A 216 4.09 20.00 12.12
C TYR A 216 2.87 20.92 12.11
N THR A 217 1.68 20.42 12.48
CA THR A 217 0.46 21.23 12.52
C THR A 217 0.10 21.70 13.93
N GLY A 218 0.65 21.06 14.97
CA GLY A 218 0.28 21.33 16.37
C GLY A 218 -1.15 20.89 16.72
N GLU A 219 -1.86 20.23 15.80
CA GLU A 219 -3.19 19.71 16.02
C GLU A 219 -3.10 18.40 16.82
N GLU A 220 -3.77 18.36 17.98
CA GLU A 220 -3.91 17.12 18.73
C GLU A 220 -4.59 16.04 17.89
N PRO A 221 -4.30 14.75 18.14
CA PRO A 221 -4.97 13.67 17.45
C PRO A 221 -6.48 13.79 17.63
N SER A 222 -7.18 14.19 16.56
CA SER A 222 -8.59 13.87 16.48
C SER A 222 -8.70 12.35 16.59
N GLU A 223 -9.62 11.83 17.41
CA GLU A 223 -9.96 10.39 17.48
C GLU A 223 -10.42 9.82 16.11
N TYR A 224 -10.38 10.65 15.07
CA TYR A 224 -10.82 10.44 13.71
C TYR A 224 -9.66 10.67 12.74
N LEU A 225 -8.68 9.75 12.70
CA LEU A 225 -7.97 9.49 11.44
C LEU A 225 -8.92 8.92 10.37
N SER A 226 -10.16 8.59 10.73
CA SER A 226 -11.26 8.37 9.79
C SER A 226 -11.85 9.67 9.22
N SER A 227 -11.42 10.86 9.64
CA SER A 227 -11.97 12.12 9.14
C SER A 227 -11.35 12.60 7.84
N VAL A 228 -10.16 12.10 7.47
CA VAL A 228 -9.64 12.22 6.10
C VAL A 228 -10.36 11.24 5.16
N ASP A 229 -11.12 10.30 5.73
CA ASP A 229 -12.01 9.38 5.00
C ASP A 229 -13.38 10.00 4.67
N SER A 230 -13.54 11.33 4.82
CA SER A 230 -14.78 12.03 4.51
C SER A 230 -14.58 13.44 3.96
N THR A 231 -13.97 13.57 2.79
CA THR A 231 -14.22 14.72 1.90
C THR A 231 -15.38 14.51 0.93
N ILE A 232 -16.21 13.46 1.11
CA ILE A 232 -17.44 13.27 0.30
C ILE A 232 -18.74 13.13 1.15
N SER A 233 -18.67 12.95 2.47
CA SER A 233 -19.87 12.59 3.24
C SER A 233 -20.57 13.69 4.01
N GLU A 234 -19.95 14.81 4.40
CA GLU A 234 -20.70 15.82 5.20
C GLU A 234 -21.78 16.54 4.39
N VAL A 235 -21.60 16.73 3.08
CA VAL A 235 -22.65 17.28 2.21
C VAL A 235 -23.74 16.24 1.89
N ARG A 236 -23.42 14.94 1.89
CA ARG A 236 -24.39 13.85 1.68
C ARG A 236 -25.09 13.39 2.95
N GLU A 237 -24.55 13.66 4.13
CA GLU A 237 -25.22 13.25 5.37
C GLU A 237 -26.44 14.13 5.69
N VAL A 238 -26.46 15.35 5.15
CA VAL A 238 -27.58 16.29 5.22
C VAL A 238 -28.62 16.03 4.12
N PHE A 239 -28.22 15.43 2.99
CA PHE A 239 -29.08 15.26 1.81
C PHE A 239 -29.15 13.80 1.34
N GLY A 240 -30.35 13.22 1.35
CA GLY A 240 -30.58 11.83 0.92
C GLY A 240 -31.40 10.99 1.91
N LYS A 241 -31.87 11.59 3.01
CA LYS A 241 -32.80 10.95 3.94
C LYS A 241 -34.27 11.24 3.60
N GLU A 242 -34.53 12.24 2.75
CA GLU A 242 -35.88 12.62 2.32
C GLU A 242 -36.12 12.35 0.82
N PRO A 243 -37.39 12.20 0.39
CA PRO A 243 -37.73 12.03 -1.01
C PRO A 243 -37.17 13.18 -1.87
N PRO A 244 -36.72 12.91 -3.12
CA PRO A 244 -36.03 13.89 -3.97
C PRO A 244 -36.74 15.24 -4.12
N THR A 245 -38.07 15.25 -4.07
CA THR A 245 -38.90 16.45 -4.16
C THR A 245 -38.70 17.40 -2.96
N LYS A 246 -38.56 16.89 -1.74
CA LYS A 246 -38.38 17.73 -0.55
C LYS A 246 -36.97 18.33 -0.46
N GLU A 247 -35.97 17.60 -0.91
CA GLU A 247 -34.59 18.10 -0.98
C GLU A 247 -34.48 19.24 -2.00
N LEU A 248 -35.19 19.13 -3.13
CA LEU A 248 -35.29 20.19 -4.13
C LEU A 248 -35.92 21.46 -3.55
N TYR A 249 -36.99 21.33 -2.75
CA TYR A 249 -37.63 22.47 -2.08
C TYR A 249 -36.71 23.14 -1.05
N ARG A 250 -35.85 22.39 -0.34
CA ARG A 250 -34.84 22.97 0.56
C ARG A 250 -33.78 23.76 -0.19
N LEU A 251 -33.34 23.27 -1.35
CA LEU A 251 -32.36 23.95 -2.20
C LEU A 251 -32.94 25.26 -2.76
N MET A 252 -34.22 25.24 -3.19
CA MET A 252 -34.90 26.44 -3.70
C MET A 252 -35.26 27.48 -2.63
N ALA A 253 -35.24 27.11 -1.33
CA ALA A 253 -35.56 28.01 -0.23
C ALA A 253 -34.32 28.73 0.36
N ARG A 254 -33.12 28.47 -0.14
CA ARG A 254 -31.91 29.21 0.23
C ARG A 254 -31.92 30.60 -0.41
N LYS A 255 -31.59 31.63 0.37
CA LYS A 255 -31.57 33.03 -0.06
C LYS A 255 -30.41 33.42 -0.98
N ASP A 256 -29.51 32.49 -1.31
CA ASP A 256 -28.32 32.74 -2.12
C ASP A 256 -28.50 32.32 -3.59
N TYR A 257 -29.75 32.14 -4.03
CA TYR A 257 -30.18 32.08 -5.43
C TYR A 257 -31.46 32.90 -5.63
#